data_AF-A0A4S0R2S7-F1
#
_entry.id   AF-A0A4S0R2S7-F1
#
_cell.length_a   1.000
_cell.length_b   1.000
_cell.length_c   1.000
_cell.angle_alpha   90.00
_cell.angle_beta   90.00
_cell.angle_gamma   90.00
#
_symmetry.space_group_name_H-M   'P 1'
#
loop_
_entity.id
_entity.type
_entity.pdbx_description
1 polymer ?
#
loop_
_entity_poly.entity_id
_entity_poly.type
_entity_poly.pdbx_seq_one_letter_code
_entity_poly.pdbx_strand_id
1 'polypeptide(L)'
;GTSVYAQEKELTIFWAEWDPANYLQELVNDYTAETGVKVTVQTTPWPDFQTKAFTEFNAHGDAYDMVVGDSQWLGAGSTQGHYVDLTDFFNKHKLGDVMAPATVKYYAEYPGGSGKYWA
;
A
#
# COMPACT_ATOMS: atom_id res chain seq x y z
N GLY A 1 6.15 -14.86 -29.34
CA GLY A 1 6.69 -14.53 -28.01
C GLY A 1 6.73 -13.03 -27.91
N THR A 2 5.72 -12.44 -27.29
CA THR A 2 5.66 -11.00 -27.06
C THR A 2 6.56 -10.67 -25.89
N SER A 3 7.65 -9.98 -26.19
CA SER A 3 8.58 -9.36 -25.26
C SER A 3 7.82 -8.48 -24.28
N VAL A 4 7.68 -8.93 -23.03
CA VAL A 4 7.29 -8.10 -21.88
C VAL A 4 8.53 -7.28 -21.45
N TYR A 5 9.05 -6.50 -22.38
CA TYR A 5 10.14 -5.55 -22.15
C TYR A 5 9.60 -4.18 -22.56
N ALA A 6 9.57 -3.23 -21.62
CA ALA A 6 9.23 -1.82 -21.80
C ALA A 6 7.73 -1.43 -21.87
N GLN A 7 6.91 -1.83 -20.90
CA GLN A 7 6.04 -0.79 -20.32
C GLN A 7 6.90 -0.09 -19.27
N GLU A 8 7.19 1.20 -19.48
CA GLU A 8 7.61 2.10 -18.41
C GLU A 8 6.50 2.04 -17.35
N LYS A 9 6.64 1.14 -16.38
CA LYS A 9 5.70 1.02 -15.27
C LYS A 9 5.96 2.21 -14.38
N GLU A 10 5.17 3.26 -14.57
CA GLU A 10 5.07 4.33 -13.59
C GLU A 10 4.09 3.87 -12.51
N LEU A 11 4.51 3.92 -11.25
CA LEU A 11 3.67 3.64 -10.09
C LEU A 11 3.56 4.90 -9.24
N THR A 12 2.36 5.17 -8.72
CA THR A 12 2.11 6.29 -7.82
C THR A 12 1.71 5.77 -6.44
N ILE A 13 2.48 6.16 -5.43
CA ILE A 13 2.19 5.90 -4.03
C ILE A 13 1.63 7.18 -3.41
N PHE A 14 0.46 7.11 -2.79
CA PHE A 14 -0.14 8.23 -2.07
C PHE A 14 0.04 8.10 -0.56
N TRP A 15 0.44 9.19 0.09
CA TRP A 15 0.58 9.24 1.54
C TRP A 15 0.32 10.64 2.13
N ALA A 16 0.23 10.70 3.46
CA ALA A 16 0.26 11.96 4.18
C ALA A 16 1.68 12.55 4.15
N GLU A 17 1.75 13.87 4.21
CA GLU A 17 3.00 14.62 4.29
C GLU A 17 3.55 14.61 5.73
N TRP A 18 4.70 13.98 5.89
CA TRP A 18 5.49 13.92 7.13
C TRP A 18 6.88 13.35 6.84
N ASP A 19 7.83 13.48 7.79
CA ASP A 19 9.24 13.15 7.55
C ASP A 19 9.48 11.73 6.97
N PRO A 20 8.80 10.66 7.43
CA PRO A 20 8.88 9.33 6.83
C PRO A 20 8.49 9.22 5.36
N ALA A 21 7.59 10.09 4.85
CA ALA A 21 7.27 10.10 3.43
C ALA A 21 8.47 10.52 2.58
N ASN A 22 9.37 11.36 3.12
CA ASN A 22 10.60 11.76 2.43
C ASN A 22 11.56 10.56 2.29
N TYR A 23 11.70 9.75 3.35
CA TYR A 23 12.51 8.52 3.28
C TYR A 23 11.90 7.48 2.33
N LEU A 24 10.58 7.41 2.24
CA LEU A 24 9.93 6.56 1.24
C LEU A 24 10.28 7.03 -0.17
N GLN A 25 10.34 8.35 -0.42
CA GLN A 25 10.76 8.87 -1.71
C GLN A 25 12.20 8.47 -2.06
N GLU A 26 13.11 8.46 -1.08
CA GLU A 26 14.48 7.95 -1.28
C GLU A 26 14.49 6.45 -1.60
N LEU A 27 13.76 5.65 -0.83
CA LEU A 27 13.65 4.20 -1.04
C LEU A 27 13.14 3.86 -2.45
N VAL A 28 12.13 4.59 -2.94
CA VAL A 28 11.59 4.32 -4.28
C VAL A 28 12.53 4.80 -5.40
N ASN A 29 13.41 5.77 -5.13
CA ASN A 29 14.46 6.16 -6.07
C ASN A 29 15.48 5.02 -6.23
N ASP A 30 15.88 4.39 -5.12
CA ASP A 30 16.78 3.22 -5.16
C ASP A 30 16.12 2.05 -5.89
N TYR A 31 14.84 1.77 -5.59
CA TYR A 31 14.07 0.77 -6.32
C TYR A 31 13.99 1.06 -7.83
N THR A 32 13.83 2.33 -8.20
CA THR A 32 13.83 2.76 -9.60
C THR A 32 15.19 2.51 -10.25
N ALA A 33 16.28 2.82 -9.56
CA ALA A 33 17.63 2.58 -10.06
C ALA A 33 17.94 1.09 -10.28
N GLU A 34 17.43 0.21 -9.40
CA GLU A 34 17.65 -1.23 -9.49
C GLU A 34 16.76 -1.92 -10.54
N THR A 35 15.50 -1.48 -10.68
CA THR A 35 14.50 -2.21 -11.46
C THR A 35 14.11 -1.52 -12.78
N GLY A 36 14.37 -0.22 -12.90
CA GLY A 36 13.87 0.62 -14.00
C GLY A 36 12.38 0.97 -13.93
N VAL A 37 11.67 0.54 -12.87
CA VAL A 37 10.28 0.91 -12.61
C VAL A 37 10.25 2.29 -11.96
N LYS A 38 9.60 3.26 -12.58
CA LYS A 38 9.53 4.63 -12.03
C LYS A 38 8.45 4.68 -10.98
N VAL A 39 8.77 5.19 -9.80
CA VAL A 39 7.81 5.29 -8.69
C VAL A 39 7.82 6.70 -8.13
N THR A 40 6.63 7.28 -7.93
CA THR A 40 6.46 8.63 -7.38
C THR A 40 5.69 8.55 -6.07
N VAL A 41 6.20 9.20 -5.01
CA VAL A 41 5.45 9.37 -3.76
C VAL A 41 4.74 10.71 -3.82
N GLN A 42 3.42 10.69 -3.98
CA GLN A 42 2.57 11.85 -3.88
C GLN A 42 2.12 12.05 -2.43
N THR A 43 2.34 13.24 -1.90
CA THR A 43 1.92 13.59 -0.54
C THR A 43 0.75 14.57 -0.52
N THR A 44 0.05 14.62 0.60
CA THR A 44 -0.90 15.70 0.93
C THR A 44 -0.83 16.03 2.42
N PRO A 45 -1.21 17.24 2.85
CA PRO A 45 -1.30 17.54 4.28
C PRO A 45 -2.22 16.56 5.02
N TRP A 46 -1.82 16.17 6.23
CA TRP A 46 -2.57 15.25 7.09
C TRP A 46 -4.08 15.55 7.21
N PRO A 47 -4.52 16.81 7.41
CA PRO A 47 -5.96 17.12 7.50
C PRO A 47 -6.77 16.71 6.28
N ASP A 48 -6.14 16.67 5.10
CA ASP A 48 -6.80 16.34 3.82
C ASP A 48 -6.65 14.86 3.43
N PHE A 49 -5.72 14.14 4.08
CA PHE A 49 -5.27 12.83 3.63
C PHE A 49 -6.40 11.80 3.56
N GLN A 50 -7.13 11.61 4.66
CA GLN A 50 -8.24 10.67 4.71
C GLN A 50 -9.32 11.03 3.68
N THR A 51 -9.70 12.30 3.60
CA THR A 51 -10.75 12.76 2.68
C THR A 51 -10.38 12.47 1.23
N LYS A 52 -9.13 12.75 0.83
CA LYS A 52 -8.65 12.48 -0.54
C LYS A 52 -8.57 10.97 -0.82
N ALA A 53 -7.99 10.19 0.08
CA ALA A 53 -7.88 8.73 -0.09
C ALA A 53 -9.26 8.08 -0.25
N PHE A 54 -10.20 8.39 0.65
CA PHE A 54 -11.54 7.79 0.59
C PHE A 54 -12.38 8.32 -0.57
N THR A 55 -12.14 9.54 -1.05
CA THR A 55 -12.80 10.03 -2.27
C THR A 55 -12.37 9.19 -3.47
N GLU A 56 -11.08 8.89 -3.60
CA GLU A 56 -10.55 8.03 -4.66
C GLU A 56 -11.07 6.59 -4.55
N PHE A 57 -11.06 6.03 -3.33
CA PHE A 57 -11.59 4.69 -3.06
C PHE A 57 -13.06 4.54 -3.45
N ASN A 58 -13.90 5.50 -3.06
CA ASN A 58 -15.33 5.49 -3.39
C ASN A 58 -15.58 5.72 -4.89
N ALA A 59 -14.69 6.46 -5.56
CA ALA A 59 -14.74 6.65 -7.01
C ALA A 59 -14.26 5.40 -7.77
N HIS A 60 -13.63 4.44 -7.10
CA HIS A 60 -12.89 3.34 -7.73
C HIS A 60 -11.93 3.86 -8.81
N GLY A 61 -11.29 5.00 -8.53
CA GLY A 61 -10.38 5.64 -9.47
C GLY A 61 -9.03 4.95 -9.52
N ASP A 62 -8.23 5.37 -10.49
CA ASP A 62 -6.91 4.82 -10.82
C ASP A 62 -5.78 5.84 -10.57
N ALA A 63 -6.04 6.90 -9.79
CA ALA A 63 -5.05 7.94 -9.55
C ALA A 63 -3.83 7.43 -8.76
N TYR A 64 -4.00 6.38 -7.94
CA TYR A 64 -2.96 5.83 -7.07
C TYR A 64 -2.88 4.31 -7.20
N ASP A 65 -1.67 3.79 -7.41
CA ASP A 65 -1.42 2.34 -7.42
C ASP A 65 -1.27 1.77 -6.01
N MET A 66 -0.85 2.60 -5.06
CA MET A 66 -0.72 2.24 -3.65
C MET A 66 -1.07 3.43 -2.77
N VAL A 67 -1.75 3.18 -1.65
CA VAL A 67 -2.02 4.19 -0.61
C VAL A 67 -1.48 3.69 0.71
N VAL A 68 -0.62 4.46 1.36
CA VAL A 68 -0.13 4.12 2.71
C VAL A 68 -1.21 4.51 3.73
N GLY A 69 -2.09 3.56 4.03
CA GLY A 69 -3.26 3.79 4.88
C GLY A 69 -2.97 4.00 6.37
N ASP A 70 -3.94 4.58 7.08
CA ASP A 70 -3.92 4.64 8.54
C ASP A 70 -4.38 3.31 9.16
N SER A 71 -3.84 2.98 10.34
CA SER A 71 -4.27 1.89 11.21
C SER A 71 -5.80 1.75 11.35
N GLN A 72 -6.51 2.88 11.41
CA GLN A 72 -7.95 2.92 11.64
C GLN A 72 -8.75 2.47 10.42
N TRP A 73 -8.11 2.39 9.25
CA TRP A 73 -8.79 2.11 7.99
C TRP A 73 -8.90 0.62 7.68
N LEU A 74 -8.10 -0.25 8.33
CA LEU A 74 -8.04 -1.69 8.02
C LEU A 74 -9.42 -2.35 7.89
N GLY A 75 -10.32 -2.11 8.85
CA GLY A 75 -11.66 -2.68 8.80
C GLY A 75 -12.52 -2.10 7.66
N ALA A 76 -12.43 -0.80 7.41
CA ALA A 76 -13.15 -0.16 6.32
C ALA A 76 -12.61 -0.60 4.95
N GLY A 77 -11.30 -0.60 4.76
CA GLY A 77 -10.63 -0.98 3.51
C GLY A 77 -10.88 -2.44 3.13
N SER A 78 -10.79 -3.36 4.09
CA SER A 78 -11.04 -4.79 3.84
C SER A 78 -12.52 -5.11 3.58
N THR A 79 -13.46 -4.48 4.29
CA THR A 79 -14.90 -4.75 4.11
C THR A 79 -15.51 -4.08 2.87
N GLN A 80 -14.99 -2.93 2.47
CA GLN A 80 -15.49 -2.17 1.32
C GLN A 80 -14.80 -2.55 0.00
N GLY A 81 -13.87 -3.51 0.03
CA GLY A 81 -13.20 -4.02 -1.16
C GLY A 81 -12.14 -3.08 -1.74
N HIS A 82 -11.59 -2.19 -0.90
CA HIS A 82 -10.50 -1.29 -1.29
C HIS A 82 -9.12 -1.91 -1.06
N TYR A 83 -9.03 -2.91 -0.18
CA TYR A 83 -7.80 -3.66 0.08
C TYR A 83 -7.79 -5.00 -0.65
N VAL A 84 -6.60 -5.45 -1.00
CA VAL A 84 -6.35 -6.74 -1.62
C VAL A 84 -6.18 -7.80 -0.53
N ASP A 85 -6.82 -8.95 -0.70
CA ASP A 85 -6.56 -10.12 0.14
C ASP A 85 -5.16 -10.67 -0.21
N LEU A 86 -4.21 -10.45 0.70
CA LEU A 86 -2.82 -10.89 0.57
C LEU A 86 -2.53 -12.16 1.37
N THR A 87 -3.55 -12.91 1.80
CA THR A 87 -3.36 -14.09 2.66
C THR A 87 -2.40 -15.12 2.06
N ASP A 88 -2.53 -15.40 0.77
CA ASP A 88 -1.64 -16.34 0.07
C ASP A 88 -0.21 -15.82 -0.01
N PHE A 89 -0.03 -14.53 -0.29
CA PHE A 89 1.28 -13.88 -0.32
C PHE A 89 1.95 -13.92 1.06
N PHE A 90 1.19 -13.58 2.11
CA PHE A 90 1.64 -13.56 3.49
C PHE A 90 2.15 -14.94 3.93
N ASN A 91 1.39 -15.99 3.64
CA ASN A 91 1.74 -17.37 3.97
C ASN A 91 2.94 -17.87 3.15
N LYS A 92 2.95 -17.60 1.84
CA LYS A 92 4.04 -18.01 0.94
C LYS A 92 5.39 -17.43 1.36
N HIS A 93 5.40 -16.17 1.78
CA HIS A 93 6.62 -15.46 2.18
C HIS A 93 6.90 -15.52 3.70
N LYS A 94 6.10 -16.28 4.46
CA LYS A 94 6.22 -16.44 5.92
C LYS A 94 6.33 -15.11 6.65
N LEU A 95 5.52 -14.13 6.25
CA LEU A 95 5.61 -12.78 6.81
C LEU A 95 5.30 -12.73 8.32
N GLY A 96 4.58 -13.72 8.85
CA GLY A 96 4.35 -13.88 10.28
C GLY A 96 5.63 -14.15 11.10
N ASP A 97 6.69 -14.67 10.47
CA ASP A 97 7.99 -14.90 11.11
C ASP A 97 8.89 -13.65 11.08
N VAL A 98 8.62 -12.72 10.14
CA VAL A 98 9.45 -11.54 9.88
C VAL A 98 8.85 -10.28 10.53
N MET A 99 7.52 -10.17 10.54
CA MET A 99 6.81 -9.02 11.10
C MET A 99 6.52 -9.23 12.58
N ALA A 100 6.51 -8.13 13.34
CA ALA A 100 6.10 -8.18 14.74
C ALA A 100 4.64 -8.66 14.85
N PRO A 101 4.31 -9.60 15.77
CA PRO A 101 2.96 -10.13 15.90
C PRO A 101 1.88 -9.07 16.13
N ALA A 102 2.22 -8.00 16.87
CA ALA A 102 1.32 -6.87 17.07
C ALA A 102 1.02 -6.13 15.76
N THR A 103 2.04 -5.93 14.91
CA THR A 103 1.85 -5.27 13.59
C THR A 103 0.89 -6.08 12.73
N VAL A 104 1.10 -7.40 12.63
CA VAL A 104 0.22 -8.27 11.84
C VAL A 104 -1.22 -8.19 12.36
N LYS A 105 -1.39 -8.30 13.68
CA LYS A 105 -2.72 -8.31 14.31
C LYS A 105 -3.49 -6.99 14.13
N TYR A 106 -2.81 -5.85 14.23
CA TYR A 106 -3.48 -4.54 14.25
C TYR A 106 -3.51 -3.85 12.88
N TYR A 107 -2.66 -4.25 11.93
CA TYR A 107 -2.50 -3.55 10.65
C TYR A 107 -2.73 -4.43 9.42
N ALA A 108 -2.75 -5.76 9.56
CA ALA A 108 -2.94 -6.66 8.42
C ALA A 108 -4.12 -7.61 8.60
N GLU A 109 -4.40 -8.08 9.82
CA GLU A 109 -5.41 -9.11 10.05
C GLU A 109 -6.82 -8.54 10.28
N TYR A 110 -7.77 -8.87 9.41
CA TYR A 110 -9.17 -8.48 9.58
C TYR A 110 -10.18 -9.53 9.05
N PRO A 111 -11.27 -9.83 9.80
CA PRO A 111 -11.48 -9.52 11.21
C PRO A 111 -10.38 -10.14 12.08
N GLY A 112 -10.14 -9.61 13.28
CA GLY A 112 -9.07 -10.13 14.15
C GLY A 112 -9.26 -11.61 14.49
N GLY A 113 -8.19 -12.40 14.38
CA GLY A 113 -8.21 -13.86 14.57
C GLY A 113 -8.76 -14.68 13.40
N SER A 114 -9.01 -14.05 12.25
CA SER A 114 -9.51 -14.73 11.05
C SER A 114 -8.43 -15.46 10.25
N GLY A 115 -7.16 -15.12 10.44
CA GLY A 115 -6.06 -15.56 9.57
C GLY A 115 -6.13 -14.99 8.15
N LYS A 116 -6.94 -13.94 7.92
CA LYS A 116 -7.00 -13.21 6.66
C LYS A 116 -6.20 -11.92 6.74
N TYR A 117 -5.33 -11.70 5.76
CA TYR A 117 -4.41 -10.57 5.73
C TYR A 117 -4.69 -9.65 4.55
N TRP A 118 -4.73 -8.34 4.82
CA TRP A 118 -5.15 -7.30 3.88
C TRP A 118 -4.13 -6.17 3.79
N ALA A 119 -4.03 -5.56 2.61
CA ALA A 119 -3.33 -4.29 2.38
C ALA A 119 -3.92 -3.54 1.18
#